data_AF-A0A0S8E711-F1
#
_entry.id   AF-A0A0S8E711-F1
#
_cell.length_a   1.000
_cell.length_b   1.000
_cell.length_c   1.000
_cell.angle_alpha   90.00
_cell.angle_beta   90.00
_cell.angle_gamma   90.00
#
_symmetry.space_group_name_H-M   'P 1'
#
loop_
_entity.id
_entity.type
_entity.pdbx_description
1 polymer ?
#
loop_
_entity_poly.entity_id
_entity_poly.type
_entity_poly.pdbx_seq_one_letter_code
_entity_poly.pdbx_strand_id
1 'polypeptide(L)'
;CYQCGKCSGGCPVEPDVEVSPSRLMRMAQLGMEAEALSSDSIWHCAGCGTCNGRCPMGIDIVRVKDALRKLTREMHYGRGSLEAWTFYEAFLDCVRNFGRLSEIGLMGAYNINSGRLLTNVRKAPWFIMRNKLGVSPHTIKRLDRLQRVFERIEEIEGK
;
A
#
# COMPACT_ATOMS: atom_id res chain seq x y z
N CYS A 1 -15.59 10.29 -14.47
CA CYS A 1 -15.68 8.89 -14.94
C CYS A 1 -17.07 8.68 -15.58
N TYR A 2 -17.15 8.10 -16.78
CA TYR A 2 -18.44 7.77 -17.43
C TYR A 2 -18.72 6.26 -17.51
N GLN A 3 -17.99 5.43 -16.73
CA GLN A 3 -18.24 3.98 -16.60
C GLN A 3 -18.03 3.15 -17.88
N CYS A 4 -16.98 3.44 -18.65
CA CYS A 4 -16.63 2.66 -19.86
C CYS A 4 -16.13 1.22 -19.64
N GLY A 5 -15.79 0.84 -18.40
CA GLY A 5 -15.28 -0.50 -18.07
C GLY A 5 -13.86 -0.85 -18.55
N LYS A 6 -13.18 -0.03 -19.36
CA LYS A 6 -11.82 -0.31 -19.89
C LYS A 6 -10.77 -0.55 -18.80
N CYS A 7 -10.89 0.15 -17.66
CA CYS A 7 -9.99 -0.05 -16.53
C CYS A 7 -10.14 -1.44 -15.90
N SER A 8 -11.37 -1.97 -15.81
CA SER A 8 -11.65 -3.30 -15.30
C SER A 8 -11.21 -4.38 -16.27
N GLY A 9 -11.58 -4.26 -17.55
CA GLY A 9 -11.17 -5.22 -18.58
C GLY A 9 -9.65 -5.27 -18.83
N GLY A 10 -8.92 -4.22 -18.43
CA GLY A 10 -7.46 -4.18 -18.51
C GLY A 10 -6.74 -4.56 -17.22
N CYS A 11 -7.45 -4.81 -16.13
CA CYS A 11 -6.86 -5.01 -14.82
C CYS A 11 -6.49 -6.49 -14.61
N PRO A 12 -5.21 -6.83 -14.39
CA PRO A 12 -4.78 -8.22 -14.27
C PRO A 12 -5.28 -8.89 -12.98
N VAL A 13 -5.57 -8.10 -11.94
CA VAL A 13 -6.07 -8.58 -10.64
C VAL A 13 -7.60 -8.52 -10.53
N GLU A 14 -8.31 -8.14 -11.60
CA GLU A 14 -9.77 -8.07 -11.57
C GLU A 14 -10.44 -9.41 -11.23
N PRO A 15 -9.97 -10.56 -11.74
CA PRO A 15 -10.56 -11.87 -11.41
C PRO A 15 -10.47 -12.24 -9.92
N ASP A 16 -9.53 -11.64 -9.18
CA ASP A 16 -9.26 -11.95 -7.78
C ASP A 16 -9.96 -10.99 -6.80
N VAL A 17 -10.78 -10.05 -7.29
CA VAL A 17 -11.45 -9.04 -6.45
C VAL A 17 -12.94 -8.95 -6.75
N GLU A 18 -13.76 -8.79 -5.71
CA GLU A 18 -15.22 -8.66 -5.87
C GLU A 18 -15.66 -7.32 -6.49
N VAL A 19 -14.85 -6.28 -6.29
CA VAL A 19 -15.13 -4.93 -6.78
C VAL A 19 -14.11 -4.56 -7.84
N SER A 20 -14.55 -4.57 -9.10
CA SER A 20 -13.70 -4.15 -10.21
C SER A 20 -13.35 -2.65 -10.14
N PRO A 21 -12.24 -2.20 -10.77
CA PRO A 21 -11.85 -0.79 -10.77
C PRO A 21 -12.95 0.18 -11.22
N SER A 22 -13.73 -0.17 -12.26
CA SER A 22 -14.85 0.67 -12.71
C SER A 22 -15.96 0.78 -11.65
N ARG A 23 -16.29 -0.34 -11.00
CA ARG A 23 -17.29 -0.38 -9.93
C ARG A 23 -16.85 0.43 -8.72
N LEU A 24 -15.57 0.35 -8.34
CA LEU A 24 -15.00 1.19 -7.28
C LEU A 24 -15.12 2.68 -7.63
N MET A 25 -14.79 3.08 -8.87
CA MET A 25 -14.99 4.46 -9.33
C MET A 25 -16.46 4.87 -9.27
N ARG A 26 -17.40 3.95 -9.54
CA ARG A 26 -18.84 4.23 -9.46
C ARG A 26 -19.28 4.44 -8.01
N MET A 27 -18.82 3.61 -7.09
CA MET A 27 -19.09 3.74 -5.66
C MET A 27 -18.65 5.11 -5.15
N ALA A 28 -17.43 5.53 -5.49
CA ALA A 28 -16.91 6.85 -5.15
C ALA A 28 -17.78 8.00 -5.72
N GLN A 29 -18.27 7.88 -6.96
CA GLN A 29 -19.17 8.87 -7.56
C GLN A 29 -20.55 8.94 -6.91
N LEU A 30 -21.02 7.84 -6.33
CA LEU A 30 -22.33 7.74 -5.70
C LEU A 30 -22.30 8.13 -4.20
N GLY A 31 -21.14 8.48 -3.65
CA GLY A 31 -20.99 8.74 -2.22
C GLY A 31 -21.14 7.48 -1.36
N MET A 32 -20.94 6.30 -1.94
CA MET A 32 -20.93 5.00 -1.22
C MET A 32 -19.59 4.82 -0.51
N GLU A 33 -19.31 5.71 0.43
CA GLU A 33 -18.01 5.83 1.09
C GLU A 33 -17.67 4.57 1.90
N ALA A 34 -18.61 4.08 2.71
CA ALA A 34 -18.40 2.91 3.54
C ALA A 34 -18.06 1.67 2.69
N GLU A 35 -18.76 1.45 1.59
CA GLU A 35 -18.56 0.33 0.67
C GLU A 35 -17.27 0.47 -0.13
N ALA A 36 -16.93 1.69 -0.55
CA ALA A 36 -15.67 1.95 -1.25
C ALA A 36 -14.49 1.71 -0.32
N LEU A 37 -14.49 2.28 0.88
CA LEU A 37 -13.37 2.21 1.84
C LEU A 37 -13.19 0.82 2.48
N SER A 38 -14.27 0.03 2.56
CA SER A 38 -14.21 -1.37 3.01
C SER A 38 -13.85 -2.38 1.92
N SER A 39 -13.67 -1.92 0.67
CA SER A 39 -13.38 -2.82 -0.45
C SER A 39 -11.91 -3.29 -0.48
N ASP A 40 -11.73 -4.60 -0.49
CA ASP A 40 -10.42 -5.23 -0.65
C ASP A 40 -9.76 -4.94 -2.02
N SER A 41 -10.53 -4.49 -3.01
CA SER A 41 -10.03 -4.09 -4.33
C SER A 41 -8.98 -2.97 -4.26
N ILE A 42 -9.06 -2.14 -3.21
CA ILE A 42 -8.09 -1.09 -2.97
C ILE A 42 -6.75 -1.73 -2.58
N TRP A 43 -6.73 -2.76 -1.73
CA TRP A 43 -5.51 -3.41 -1.23
C TRP A 43 -4.87 -4.36 -2.24
N HIS A 44 -5.68 -5.04 -3.05
CA HIS A 44 -5.19 -5.96 -4.09
C HIS A 44 -4.61 -5.24 -5.32
N CYS A 45 -4.76 -3.92 -5.42
CA CYS A 45 -4.22 -3.18 -6.56
C CYS A 45 -2.69 -3.19 -6.57
N ALA A 46 -2.11 -3.83 -7.59
CA ALA A 46 -0.67 -3.91 -7.81
C ALA A 46 -0.01 -2.58 -8.30
N GLY A 47 -0.77 -1.50 -8.49
CA GLY A 47 -0.22 -0.22 -8.94
C GLY A 47 0.38 -0.21 -10.35
N CYS A 48 0.08 -1.22 -11.20
CA CYS A 48 0.72 -1.38 -12.51
C CYS A 48 0.42 -0.28 -13.55
N GLY A 49 -0.53 0.63 -13.30
CA GLY A 49 -0.83 1.78 -14.17
C GLY A 49 -1.59 1.46 -15.46
N THR A 50 -1.88 0.19 -15.76
CA THR A 50 -2.61 -0.22 -16.98
C THR A 50 -3.96 0.48 -17.13
N CYS A 51 -4.68 0.67 -16.03
CA CYS A 51 -5.97 1.36 -16.00
C CYS A 51 -5.84 2.86 -16.36
N ASN A 52 -4.77 3.52 -15.95
CA ASN A 52 -4.50 4.93 -16.26
C ASN A 52 -4.26 5.10 -17.77
N GLY A 53 -3.37 4.30 -18.35
CA GLY A 53 -3.03 4.39 -19.77
C GLY A 53 -4.19 4.04 -20.72
N ARG A 54 -5.15 3.25 -20.24
CA ARG A 54 -6.36 2.87 -21.02
C ARG A 54 -7.55 3.79 -20.79
N CYS A 55 -7.47 4.73 -19.84
CA CYS A 55 -8.59 5.59 -19.50
C CYS A 55 -8.80 6.66 -20.58
N PRO A 56 -9.93 6.66 -21.31
CA PRO A 56 -10.21 7.68 -22.32
C PRO A 56 -10.47 9.07 -21.70
N MET A 57 -10.75 9.13 -20.40
CA MET A 57 -10.94 10.37 -19.64
C MET A 57 -9.65 10.85 -18.95
N GLY A 58 -8.52 10.13 -19.11
CA GLY A 58 -7.26 10.49 -18.44
C GLY A 58 -7.31 10.41 -16.91
N ILE A 59 -8.17 9.58 -16.34
CA ILE A 59 -8.29 9.45 -14.88
C ILE A 59 -7.11 8.63 -14.35
N ASP A 60 -6.41 9.18 -13.36
CA ASP A 60 -5.40 8.46 -12.58
C ASP A 60 -6.08 7.58 -11.53
N ILE A 61 -6.51 6.40 -11.95
CA ILE A 61 -7.22 5.43 -11.12
C ILE A 61 -6.32 4.83 -10.05
N VAL A 62 -5.01 4.69 -10.32
CA VAL A 62 -4.02 4.27 -9.31
C VAL A 62 -4.00 5.27 -8.17
N ARG A 63 -3.88 6.56 -8.47
CA ARG A 63 -3.88 7.62 -7.44
C ARG A 63 -5.21 7.73 -6.70
N VAL A 64 -6.34 7.50 -7.38
CA VAL A 64 -7.64 7.40 -6.69
C VAL A 64 -7.66 6.24 -5.69
N LYS A 65 -7.15 5.06 -6.07
CA LYS A 65 -7.06 3.93 -5.13
C LYS A 65 -6.14 4.26 -3.96
N ASP A 66 -5.00 4.89 -4.19
CA ASP A 66 -4.09 5.32 -3.10
C ASP A 66 -4.75 6.32 -2.15
N ALA A 67 -5.52 7.28 -2.68
CA ALA A 67 -6.30 8.21 -1.86
C ALA A 67 -7.33 7.47 -1.00
N LEU A 68 -8.03 6.47 -1.56
CA LEU A 68 -8.95 5.64 -0.78
C LEU A 68 -8.23 4.84 0.32
N ARG A 69 -7.02 4.30 0.08
CA ARG A 69 -6.21 3.64 1.13
C ARG A 69 -5.96 4.58 2.32
N LYS A 70 -5.61 5.83 2.03
CA LYS A 70 -5.34 6.86 3.04
C LYS A 70 -6.62 7.19 3.84
N LEU A 71 -7.74 7.38 3.15
CA LEU A 71 -9.04 7.68 3.78
C LEU A 71 -9.53 6.54 4.67
N THR A 72 -9.31 5.28 4.28
CA THR A 72 -9.64 4.11 5.11
C THR A 72 -9.01 4.22 6.51
N ARG A 73 -7.77 4.75 6.62
CA ARG A 73 -7.12 4.99 7.92
C ARG A 73 -7.78 6.10 8.71
N GLU A 74 -8.01 7.25 8.08
CA GLU A 74 -8.57 8.43 8.74
C GLU A 74 -9.97 8.17 9.30
N MET A 75 -10.75 7.32 8.62
CA MET A 75 -12.14 7.03 8.95
C MET A 75 -12.36 5.66 9.61
N HIS A 76 -11.28 4.92 9.89
CA HIS A 76 -11.30 3.62 10.58
C HIS A 76 -12.24 2.56 9.94
N TYR A 77 -12.43 2.60 8.62
CA TYR A 77 -13.26 1.62 7.90
C TYR A 77 -12.50 0.30 7.65
N GLY A 78 -13.21 -0.83 7.75
CA GLY A 78 -12.76 -2.15 7.28
C GLY A 78 -11.58 -2.77 8.06
N ARG A 79 -11.84 -3.79 8.88
CA ARG A 79 -10.77 -4.64 9.46
C ARG A 79 -10.14 -5.61 8.44
N GLY A 80 -10.74 -5.77 7.26
CA GLY A 80 -10.39 -6.77 6.24
C GLY A 80 -8.97 -6.65 5.67
N SER A 81 -8.32 -5.51 5.85
CA SER A 81 -6.95 -5.30 5.38
C SER A 81 -5.99 -4.83 6.47
N LEU A 82 -6.33 -4.99 7.76
CA LEU A 82 -5.44 -4.58 8.86
C LEU A 82 -4.02 -5.13 8.67
N GLU A 83 -3.90 -6.35 8.16
CA GLU A 83 -2.61 -6.97 7.87
C GLU A 83 -1.88 -6.31 6.69
N ALA A 84 -2.59 -6.01 5.59
CA ALA A 84 -2.03 -5.33 4.43
C ALA A 84 -1.63 -3.89 4.76
N TRP A 85 -2.43 -3.19 5.58
CA TRP A 85 -2.13 -1.86 6.07
C TRP A 85 -0.94 -1.88 7.02
N THR A 86 -0.91 -2.80 7.99
CA THR A 86 0.22 -2.94 8.92
C THR A 86 1.52 -3.21 8.17
N PHE A 87 1.46 -4.02 7.11
CA PHE A 87 2.59 -4.24 6.22
C PHE A 87 2.99 -2.98 5.45
N TYR A 88 2.01 -2.27 4.88
CA TYR A 88 2.21 -1.03 4.15
C TYR A 88 2.87 0.06 5.01
N GLU A 89 2.40 0.25 6.24
CA GLU A 89 3.00 1.19 7.20
C GLU A 89 4.41 0.76 7.58
N ALA A 90 4.61 -0.52 7.95
CA ALA A 90 5.94 -1.04 8.24
C ALA A 90 6.93 -0.86 7.07
N PHE A 91 6.43 -0.99 5.83
CA PHE A 91 7.17 -0.74 4.61
C PHE A 91 7.55 0.74 4.48
N LEU A 92 6.58 1.65 4.60
CA LEU A 92 6.83 3.09 4.48
C LEU A 92 7.77 3.59 5.57
N ASP A 93 7.60 3.13 6.81
CA ASP A 93 8.50 3.45 7.91
C ASP A 93 9.92 2.94 7.67
N CYS A 94 10.06 1.75 7.07
CA CYS A 94 11.36 1.23 6.69
C CYS A 94 12.04 2.16 5.66
N VAL A 95 11.30 2.61 4.64
CA VAL A 95 11.82 3.57 3.66
C VAL A 95 12.12 4.92 4.28
N ARG A 96 11.26 5.43 5.17
CA ARG A 96 11.46 6.72 5.87
C ARG A 96 12.72 6.69 6.75
N ASN A 97 12.94 5.60 7.47
CA ASN A 97 14.02 5.49 8.46
C ASN A 97 15.36 5.04 7.86
N PHE A 98 15.36 4.20 6.82
CA PHE A 98 16.58 3.63 6.26
C PHE A 98 16.86 4.08 4.81
N GLY A 99 15.88 4.71 4.16
CA GLY A 99 15.95 5.15 2.77
C GLY A 99 15.93 4.02 1.74
N ARG A 100 15.76 2.78 2.20
CA ARG A 100 15.60 1.58 1.41
C ARG A 100 14.94 0.50 2.26
N LEU A 101 14.46 -0.55 1.62
CA LEU A 101 13.99 -1.72 2.34
C LEU A 101 15.15 -2.46 3.00
N SER A 102 14.93 -2.80 4.27
CA SER A 102 15.73 -3.72 5.06
C SER A 102 14.82 -4.88 5.48
N GLU A 103 15.24 -6.10 5.18
CA GLU A 103 14.48 -7.31 5.50
C GLU A 103 14.24 -7.43 7.01
N ILE A 104 15.28 -7.23 7.84
CA ILE A 104 15.15 -7.30 9.30
C ILE A 104 14.35 -6.14 9.88
N GLY A 105 14.50 -4.92 9.33
CA GLY A 105 13.73 -3.75 9.74
C GLY A 105 12.24 -3.90 9.44
N LEU A 106 11.91 -4.31 8.21
CA LEU A 106 10.54 -4.55 7.75
C LEU A 106 9.87 -5.68 8.54
N MET A 107 10.56 -6.83 8.66
CA MET A 107 10.02 -7.98 9.42
C MET A 107 9.82 -7.64 10.89
N GLY A 108 10.76 -6.92 11.51
CA GLY A 108 10.66 -6.47 12.89
C GLY A 108 9.47 -5.55 13.11
N ALA A 109 9.37 -4.46 12.33
CA ALA A 109 8.28 -3.50 12.39
C ALA A 109 6.92 -4.17 12.14
N TYR A 110 6.81 -5.01 11.12
CA TYR A 110 5.57 -5.75 10.83
C TYR A 110 5.19 -6.69 11.97
N ASN A 111 6.11 -7.52 12.47
CA ASN A 111 5.80 -8.47 13.56
C ASN A 111 5.37 -7.76 14.85
N ILE A 112 5.97 -6.62 15.17
CA ILE A 112 5.61 -5.79 16.33
C ILE A 112 4.22 -5.18 16.12
N ASN A 113 4.00 -4.50 14.99
CA ASN A 113 2.75 -3.77 14.73
C ASN A 113 1.55 -4.70 14.45
N SER A 114 1.80 -5.91 13.94
CA SER A 114 0.75 -6.92 13.70
C SER A 114 0.46 -7.81 14.91
N GLY A 115 1.26 -7.72 15.99
CA GLY A 115 1.19 -8.62 17.14
C GLY A 115 1.65 -10.07 16.85
N ARG A 116 2.09 -10.36 15.63
CA ARG A 116 2.54 -11.69 15.17
C ARG A 116 4.03 -11.90 15.39
N LEU A 117 4.46 -11.82 16.66
CA LEU A 117 5.88 -11.80 17.04
C LEU A 117 6.68 -13.03 16.58
N LEU A 118 6.06 -14.21 16.47
CA LEU A 118 6.77 -15.48 16.20
C LEU A 118 6.52 -16.08 14.81
N THR A 119 5.55 -15.57 14.04
CA THR A 119 5.08 -16.19 12.79
C THR A 119 6.19 -16.29 11.74
N ASN A 120 7.08 -15.30 11.69
CA ASN A 120 8.19 -15.25 10.74
C ASN A 120 9.55 -15.67 11.34
N VAL A 121 9.66 -15.70 12.67
CA VAL A 121 10.93 -15.98 13.39
C VAL A 121 11.33 -17.45 13.27
N ARG A 122 10.38 -18.37 13.15
CA ARG A 122 10.67 -19.81 13.00
C ARG A 122 11.57 -20.13 11.78
N LYS A 123 11.46 -19.34 10.71
CA LYS A 123 12.28 -19.52 9.50
C LYS A 123 13.60 -18.74 9.56
N ALA A 124 13.74 -17.77 10.45
CA ALA A 124 14.91 -16.89 10.53
C ALA A 124 16.24 -17.64 10.70
N PRO A 125 16.37 -18.68 11.56
CA PRO A 125 17.63 -19.43 11.70
C PRO A 125 18.10 -20.03 10.37
N TRP A 126 17.18 -20.56 9.56
CA TRP A 126 17.49 -21.16 8.27
C TRP A 126 17.98 -20.14 7.23
N PHE A 127 17.36 -18.96 7.19
CA PHE A 127 17.77 -17.88 6.29
C PHE A 127 19.10 -17.23 6.71
N ILE A 128 19.34 -17.07 8.02
CA ILE A 128 20.62 -16.60 8.57
C ILE A 128 21.74 -17.58 8.22
N MET A 129 21.52 -18.89 8.42
CA MET A 129 22.49 -19.93 8.06
C MET A 129 22.88 -19.90 6.57
N ARG A 130 21.99 -19.42 5.70
CA ARG A 130 22.22 -19.28 4.25
C ARG A 130 22.75 -17.89 3.85
N ASN A 131 23.07 -17.00 4.80
CA ASN A 131 23.42 -15.60 4.55
C ASN A 131 22.37 -14.84 3.71
N LYS A 132 21.09 -15.21 3.83
CA LYS A 132 19.97 -14.58 3.10
C LYS A 132 19.23 -13.51 3.90
N LEU A 133 19.59 -13.32 5.17
CA LEU A 133 19.07 -12.26 6.04
C LEU A 133 20.23 -11.49 6.66
N GLY A 134 20.27 -10.19 6.44
CA GLY A 134 21.19 -9.29 7.15
C GLY A 134 20.76 -9.14 8.60
N VAL A 135 21.74 -9.12 9.51
CA VAL A 135 21.53 -8.90 10.96
C VAL A 135 21.42 -7.42 11.34
N SER A 136 21.71 -6.51 10.40
CA SER A 136 21.56 -5.07 10.58
C SER A 136 20.85 -4.44 9.38
N PRO A 137 20.05 -3.39 9.60
CA PRO A 137 19.44 -2.66 8.51
C PRO A 137 20.50 -1.90 7.69
N HIS A 138 20.40 -2.01 6.37
CA HIS A 138 21.23 -1.25 5.44
C HIS A 138 20.62 0.11 5.17
N THR A 139 21.41 1.17 5.33
CA THR A 139 20.97 2.57 5.15
C THR A 139 21.62 3.21 3.93
N ILE A 140 20.93 4.15 3.27
CA ILE A 140 21.49 4.95 2.17
C ILE A 140 22.42 6.07 2.68
N LYS A 141 23.42 6.49 1.88
CA LYS A 141 24.41 7.51 2.26
C LYS A 141 23.86 8.93 2.46
N ARG A 142 22.63 9.24 1.99
CA ARG A 142 22.02 10.58 2.03
C ARG A 142 20.58 10.53 2.56
N LEU A 143 20.42 9.93 3.73
CA LEU A 143 19.12 9.80 4.39
C LEU A 143 18.50 11.17 4.71
N ASP A 144 19.33 12.17 5.04
CA ASP A 144 18.95 13.56 5.31
C ASP A 144 18.14 14.21 4.16
N ARG A 145 18.47 13.87 2.91
CA ARG A 145 17.76 14.39 1.74
C ARG A 145 16.38 13.78 1.62
N LEU A 146 16.26 12.50 1.92
CA LEU A 146 14.98 11.81 1.88
C LEU A 146 14.07 12.29 3.02
N GLN A 147 14.62 12.49 4.21
CA GLN A 147 13.89 13.05 5.35
C GLN A 147 13.29 14.41 5.01
N ARG A 148 14.06 15.31 4.39
CA ARG A 148 13.55 16.60 3.90
C ARG A 148 12.41 16.49 2.89
N VAL A 149 12.40 15.44 2.05
CA VAL A 149 11.28 15.19 1.12
C VAL A 149 10.03 14.81 1.90
N PHE A 150 10.15 13.94 2.90
CA PHE A 150 9.02 13.57 3.76
C PHE A 150 8.50 14.75 4.58
N GLU A 151 9.38 15.53 5.20
CA GLU A 151 9.02 16.77 5.91
C GLU A 151 8.23 17.72 4.99
N ARG A 152 8.71 17.90 3.75
CA ARG A 152 8.01 18.75 2.78
C ARG A 152 6.64 18.20 2.36
N ILE A 153 6.49 16.88 2.26
CA ILE A 153 5.20 16.25 1.97
C ILE A 153 4.24 16.50 3.14
N GLU A 154 4.69 16.32 4.38
CA GLU A 154 3.90 16.57 5.58
C GLU A 154 3.47 18.04 5.69
N GLU A 155 4.32 19.00 5.34
CA GLU A 155 3.95 20.42 5.25
C GLU A 155 2.86 20.72 4.22
N ILE A 156 2.84 19.98 3.11
CA ILE A 156 1.85 20.15 2.04
C ILE A 156 0.53 19.48 2.40
N GLU A 157 0.58 18.29 3.01
CA GLU A 157 -0.61 17.52 3.39
C GLU A 157 -1.24 17.97 4.72
N GLY A 158 -0.48 18.64 5.59
CA GLY A 158 -0.96 19.18 6.87
C GLY A 158 -1.64 20.57 6.77
N LYS A 159 -1.86 21.07 5.55
CA LYS A 159 -2.63 22.28 5.23
C LYS A 159 -3.92 21.91 4.50
#